data_AF-A0A7X1J2V9-F1
#
_entry.id   AF-A0A7X1J2V9-F1
#
_cell.length_a   1.000
_cell.length_b   1.000
_cell.length_c   1.000
_cell.angle_alpha   90.00
_cell.angle_beta   90.00
_cell.angle_gamma   90.00
#
_symmetry.space_group_name_H-M   'P 1'
#
loop_
_entity.id
_entity.type
_entity.pdbx_description
1 polymer ?
#
loop_
_entity_poly.entity_id
_entity_poly.type
_entity_poly.pdbx_seq_one_letter_code
_entity_poly.pdbx_strand_id
1 'polypeptide(L)'
;MSLDLNRQTWGIHDHATPDEKQRATLYVASQARDAADCRQLLDVLGLLPKHVVAEHGMRGYRQGCRCPLCRKANTERTYRQKTKRTGEPATTTADCPINTKGDL
;
A
#
# COMPACT_ATOMS: atom_id res chain seq x y z
N MET A 1 -25.33 50.39 -12.07
CA MET A 1 -25.34 49.35 -13.12
C MET A 1 -24.54 48.17 -12.58
N SER A 2 -25.21 47.24 -11.89
CA SER A 2 -24.58 46.01 -11.40
C SER A 2 -24.46 45.03 -12.56
N LEU A 3 -23.23 44.67 -12.89
CA LEU A 3 -22.95 43.48 -13.69
C LEU A 3 -22.92 42.29 -12.74
N ASP A 4 -24.10 41.82 -12.35
CA ASP A 4 -24.24 40.49 -11.77
C ASP A 4 -23.93 39.47 -12.87
N LEU A 5 -22.64 39.16 -13.02
CA LEU A 5 -22.17 38.04 -13.81
C LEU A 5 -22.75 36.77 -13.19
N ASN A 6 -23.84 36.33 -13.80
CA ASN A 6 -24.50 35.06 -13.65
C ASN A 6 -23.50 33.90 -13.85
N ARG A 7 -22.76 33.58 -12.79
CA ARG A 7 -21.75 32.50 -12.72
C ARG A 7 -22.41 31.18 -12.29
N GLN A 8 -23.66 30.92 -12.72
CA GLN A 8 -24.47 29.80 -12.23
C GLN A 8 -24.84 28.74 -13.29
N THR A 9 -24.22 28.72 -14.47
CA THR A 9 -24.48 27.68 -15.48
C THR A 9 -23.23 27.10 -16.09
N TRP A 10 -22.31 26.63 -15.24
CA TRP A 10 -21.38 25.58 -15.63
C TRP A 10 -21.58 24.41 -14.67
N GLY A 11 -22.34 23.41 -15.12
CA GLY A 11 -22.29 22.07 -14.55
C GLY A 11 -20.91 21.50 -14.83
N ILE A 12 -19.92 21.95 -14.06
CA ILE A 12 -18.61 21.32 -14.01
C ILE A 12 -18.84 19.99 -13.31
N HIS A 13 -19.08 18.95 -14.11
CA HIS A 13 -18.89 17.59 -13.65
C HIS A 13 -17.39 17.47 -13.35
N ASP A 14 -17.01 17.87 -12.14
CA ASP A 14 -15.62 18.03 -11.66
C ASP A 14 -14.87 16.70 -11.52
N HIS A 15 -15.47 15.61 -12.02
CA HIS A 15 -14.95 14.26 -11.96
C HIS A 15 -15.11 13.60 -13.33
N ALA A 16 -14.11 13.77 -14.20
CA ALA A 16 -13.96 12.91 -15.36
C ALA A 16 -14.04 11.44 -14.91
N THR A 17 -14.87 10.66 -15.60
CA THR A 17 -15.08 9.25 -15.31
C THR A 17 -13.77 8.46 -15.49
N PRO A 18 -13.63 7.28 -14.86
CA PRO A 18 -12.44 6.44 -15.06
C PRO A 18 -12.15 6.14 -16.53
N ASP A 19 -13.20 5.89 -17.32
CA ASP A 19 -13.09 5.58 -18.74
C ASP A 19 -12.62 6.79 -19.57
N GLU A 20 -13.10 7.99 -19.25
CA GLU A 20 -12.64 9.23 -19.90
C GLU A 20 -11.17 9.51 -19.57
N LYS A 21 -10.76 9.30 -18.32
CA LYS A 21 -9.36 9.40 -17.91
C LYS A 21 -8.48 8.39 -18.65
N GLN A 22 -8.98 7.17 -18.84
CA GLN A 22 -8.27 6.15 -19.61
C GLN A 22 -8.12 6.54 -21.08
N ARG A 23 -9.19 7.02 -21.74
CA ARG A 23 -9.12 7.51 -23.13
C ARG A 23 -8.17 8.69 -23.28
N ALA A 24 -8.22 9.65 -22.36
CA ALA A 24 -7.32 10.79 -22.36
C ALA A 24 -5.85 10.36 -22.17
N THR A 25 -5.59 9.39 -21.28
CA THR A 25 -4.25 8.83 -21.07
C THR A 25 -3.71 8.19 -22.35
N LEU A 26 -4.52 7.38 -23.04
CA LEU A 26 -4.13 6.74 -24.29
C LEU A 26 -3.90 7.76 -25.41
N TYR A 27 -4.73 8.80 -25.48
CA TYR A 27 -4.57 9.88 -26.45
C TYR A 27 -3.23 10.59 -26.25
N VAL A 28 -2.92 11.01 -25.02
CA VAL A 28 -1.63 11.64 -24.68
C VAL A 28 -0.45 10.73 -25.02
N ALA A 29 -0.54 9.44 -24.68
CA ALA A 29 0.51 8.47 -25.00
C ALA A 29 0.76 8.33 -26.51
N SER A 30 -0.28 8.49 -27.34
CA SER A 30 -0.13 8.44 -28.80
C SER A 30 0.46 9.72 -29.42
N GLN A 31 0.35 10.86 -28.74
CA GLN A 31 0.86 12.16 -29.21
C GLN A 31 2.26 12.47 -28.67
N ALA A 32 2.67 11.84 -27.57
CA ALA A 32 3.94 12.12 -26.93
C ALA A 32 5.12 11.74 -27.83
N ARG A 33 6.16 12.58 -27.84
CA ARG A 33 7.37 12.34 -28.62
C ARG A 33 8.24 11.23 -28.04
N ASP A 34 8.25 11.12 -26.72
CA ASP A 34 8.96 10.08 -25.98
C ASP A 34 8.29 9.79 -24.62
N ALA A 35 8.87 8.85 -23.86
CA ALA A 35 8.34 8.44 -22.57
C ALA A 35 8.47 9.51 -21.48
N ALA A 36 9.43 10.45 -21.58
CA ALA A 36 9.56 11.55 -20.63
C ALA A 36 8.49 12.63 -20.88
N ASP A 37 8.30 13.00 -22.14
CA ASP A 37 7.25 13.91 -22.62
C ASP A 37 5.86 13.40 -22.22
N CYS A 38 5.60 12.11 -22.43
CA CYS A 38 4.36 11.45 -22.01
C CYS A 38 4.11 11.61 -20.50
N ARG A 39 5.12 11.35 -19.66
CA ARG A 39 4.99 11.50 -18.20
C ARG A 39 4.69 12.95 -17.80
N GLN A 40 5.38 13.92 -18.41
CA GLN A 40 5.18 15.34 -18.11
C GLN A 40 3.76 15.80 -18.49
N LEU A 41 3.28 15.39 -19.67
CA LEU A 41 1.92 15.72 -20.12
C LEU A 41 0.85 15.12 -19.20
N LEU A 42 1.01 13.86 -18.80
CA LEU A 42 0.08 13.20 -17.87
C LEU A 42 0.07 13.85 -16.48
N ASP A 43 1.20 14.42 -16.04
CA ASP A 43 1.32 15.07 -14.73
C ASP A 43 0.58 16.41 -14.72
N VAL A 44 0.86 17.25 -15.72
CA VAL A 44 0.20 18.55 -15.90
C VAL A 44 -1.31 18.41 -16.03
N LEU A 45 -1.79 17.34 -16.69
CA LEU A 45 -3.21 17.05 -16.85
C LEU A 45 -3.83 16.35 -15.64
N GLY A 46 -3.05 15.99 -14.61
CA GLY A 46 -3.54 15.26 -13.44
C GLY A 46 -4.06 13.86 -13.73
N LEU A 47 -3.66 13.28 -14.88
CA LEU A 47 -4.02 11.93 -15.32
C LEU A 47 -3.07 10.86 -14.80
N LEU A 48 -1.92 11.27 -14.27
CA LEU A 48 -1.00 10.36 -13.61
C LEU A 48 -1.72 9.66 -12.46
N PRO A 49 -1.65 8.31 -12.37
CA PRO A 49 -2.20 7.58 -11.24
C PRO A 49 -1.55 8.08 -9.96
N LYS A 50 -2.24 8.98 -9.26
CA LYS A 50 -1.90 9.33 -7.90
C LYS A 50 -1.99 8.04 -7.12
N HIS A 51 -0.90 7.64 -6.49
CA HIS A 51 -0.88 6.49 -5.61
C HIS A 51 -2.00 6.69 -4.56
N VAL A 52 -3.17 6.12 -4.82
CA VAL A 52 -4.16 5.88 -3.79
C VAL A 52 -3.44 4.97 -2.83
N VAL A 53 -3.10 5.52 -1.65
CA VAL A 53 -2.55 4.76 -0.55
C VAL A 53 -3.55 3.64 -0.33
N ALA A 54 -3.19 2.43 -0.76
CA ALA A 54 -4.12 1.31 -0.71
C ALA A 54 -4.59 1.19 0.74
N GLU A 55 -5.89 1.36 0.97
CA GLU A 55 -6.47 1.23 2.30
C GLU A 55 -6.08 -0.14 2.85
N HIS A 56 -5.09 -0.14 3.74
CA HIS A 56 -4.54 -1.32 4.36
C HIS A 56 -5.51 -1.74 5.47
N GLY A 57 -5.84 -3.03 5.54
CA GLY A 57 -6.89 -3.54 6.41
C GLY A 57 -6.64 -3.27 7.90
N MET A 58 -7.68 -3.48 8.73
CA MET A 58 -7.72 -3.19 10.18
C MET A 58 -6.55 -3.72 11.03
N ARG A 59 -5.71 -4.62 10.51
CA ARG A 59 -4.54 -5.19 11.22
C ARG A 59 -3.19 -4.78 10.62
N GLY A 60 -3.13 -3.68 9.88
CA GLY A 60 -1.89 -3.14 9.30
C GLY A 60 -1.45 -3.82 8.00
N TYR A 61 -2.17 -4.84 7.54
CA TYR A 61 -2.03 -5.39 6.19
C TYR A 61 -3.35 -6.04 5.73
N ARG A 62 -3.59 -6.02 4.41
CA ARG A 62 -4.71 -6.74 3.77
C ARG A 62 -4.21 -8.06 3.20
N GLN A 63 -4.84 -9.17 3.58
CA GLN A 63 -4.57 -10.50 2.99
C GLN A 63 -4.65 -10.42 1.46
N GLY A 64 -3.61 -10.92 0.77
CA GLY A 64 -3.50 -10.86 -0.70
C GLY A 64 -2.95 -9.56 -1.28
N CYS A 65 -2.88 -8.45 -0.53
CA CYS A 65 -2.27 -7.22 -1.00
C CYS A 65 -0.74 -7.37 -1.09
N ARG A 66 -0.16 -7.01 -2.24
CA ARG A 66 1.29 -7.13 -2.51
C ARG A 66 2.05 -5.81 -2.45
N CYS A 67 1.45 -4.74 -1.94
CA CYS A 67 2.14 -3.44 -1.79
C CYS A 67 3.28 -3.54 -0.76
N PRO A 68 4.29 -2.65 -0.83
CA PRO A 68 5.46 -2.69 0.07
C PRO A 68 5.08 -2.67 1.56
N LEU A 69 4.08 -1.86 1.93
CA LEU A 69 3.58 -1.75 3.31
C LEU A 69 2.98 -3.08 3.80
N CYS A 70 2.07 -3.69 3.02
CA CYS A 70 1.45 -4.96 3.40
C CYS A 70 2.45 -6.12 3.42
N ARG A 71 3.47 -6.13 2.54
CA ARG A 71 4.57 -7.10 2.61
C ARG A 71 5.35 -6.95 3.91
N LYS A 72 5.75 -5.73 4.26
CA LYS A 72 6.51 -5.46 5.51
C LYS A 72 5.73 -5.92 6.74
N ALA A 73 4.46 -5.53 6.85
CA ALA A 73 3.60 -5.92 7.97
C ALA A 73 3.33 -7.43 8.04
N ASN A 74 3.20 -8.13 6.90
CA ASN A 74 3.09 -9.60 6.89
C ASN A 74 4.38 -10.26 7.39
N THR A 75 5.55 -9.79 6.94
CA THR A 75 6.86 -10.27 7.41
C THR A 75 7.01 -10.08 8.92
N GLU A 76 6.67 -8.90 9.44
CA GLU A 76 6.70 -8.62 10.89
C GLU A 76 5.77 -9.55 11.67
N ARG A 77 4.56 -9.79 11.18
CA ARG A 77 3.63 -10.74 11.79
C ARG A 77 4.22 -12.15 11.85
N THR A 78 4.76 -12.64 10.74
CA THR A 78 5.38 -13.97 10.68
C THR A 78 6.58 -14.06 11.63
N TYR A 79 7.40 -13.02 11.72
CA TYR A 79 8.51 -12.95 12.66
C TYR A 79 8.03 -13.04 14.12
N ARG A 80 7.05 -12.21 14.53
CA ARG A 80 6.46 -12.26 15.88
C ARG A 80 5.87 -13.62 16.22
N GLN A 81 5.28 -14.31 15.25
CA GLN A 81 4.75 -15.67 15.46
C GLN A 81 5.87 -16.67 15.67
N LYS A 82 6.98 -16.57 14.91
CA LYS A 82 8.14 -17.45 15.09
C LYS A 82 8.77 -17.25 16.46
N THR A 83 9.06 -16.01 16.86
CA THR A 83 9.70 -15.71 18.15
C THR A 83 8.86 -16.16 19.35
N LYS A 84 7.52 -16.05 19.26
CA LYS A 84 6.63 -16.59 20.29
C LYS A 84 6.65 -18.12 20.37
N ARG A 85 6.85 -18.82 19.26
CA ARG A 85 6.89 -20.29 19.22
C ARG A 85 8.23 -20.85 19.68
N THR A 86 9.33 -20.15 19.41
CA THR A 86 10.68 -20.51 19.86
C THR A 86 11.03 -19.96 21.24
N GLY A 87 10.11 -19.25 21.89
CA GLY A 87 10.23 -18.82 23.28
C GLY A 87 9.99 -20.00 24.22
N GLU A 88 10.92 -20.96 24.25
CA GLU A 88 11.16 -21.74 25.46
C GLU A 88 11.65 -20.76 26.55
N PRO A 89 11.17 -20.86 27.80
CA PRO A 89 11.86 -20.20 28.90
C PRO A 89 13.23 -20.87 29.00
N ALA A 90 14.30 -20.11 28.81
CA ALA A 90 15.64 -20.52 29.21
C ALA A 90 15.69 -20.56 30.75
N THR A 91 15.01 -21.53 31.35
CA THR A 91 15.27 -21.96 32.71
C THR A 91 16.50 -22.84 32.61
N THR A 92 17.65 -22.24 32.87
CA THR A 92 18.91 -22.95 33.05
C THR A 92 18.69 -24.04 34.10
N THR A 93 18.52 -25.28 33.67
CA THR A 93 18.53 -26.49 34.48
C THR A 93 19.96 -26.70 34.99
N ALA A 94 20.38 -25.87 35.95
CA ALA A 94 21.61 -26.03 36.72
C ALA A 94 21.35 -26.50 38.16
N ASP A 95 20.10 -26.75 38.55
CA ASP A 95 19.77 -27.24 39.89
C ASP A 95 18.70 -28.34 39.83
N CYS A 96 19.16 -29.59 39.80
CA CYS A 96 18.44 -30.75 40.33
C CYS A 96 19.46 -31.84 40.68
N PRO A 97 19.91 -31.96 41.94
CA PRO A 97 20.80 -33.02 42.39
C PRO A 97 19.97 -34.15 43.01
N ILE A 98 19.34 -35.04 42.23
CA ILE A 98 18.79 -36.29 42.79
C ILE A 98 18.95 -37.46 41.80
N ASN A 99 19.67 -38.48 42.26
CA ASN A 99 19.74 -39.89 41.84
C ASN A 99 20.66 -40.31 40.68
N THR A 100 21.92 -40.59 41.02
CA THR A 100 22.69 -41.72 40.47
C THR A 100 22.85 -42.78 41.57
N LYS A 101 21.83 -43.64 41.73
CA LYS A 101 21.98 -44.92 42.43
C LYS A 101 21.99 -46.05 41.40
N GLY A 102 23.13 -46.75 41.35
CA GLY A 102 23.22 -48.20 41.30
C GLY A 102 22.99 -48.94 39.98
N ASP A 103 23.81 -49.98 39.79
CA ASP A 103 23.61 -51.19 38.99
C ASP A 103 24.08 -51.08 37.52
N LEU A 104 25.15 -51.75 37.05
CA LEU A 104 25.81 -53.02 37.40
C LEU A 104 27.32 -52.96 37.09
#